data_AF-A0A945HHZ4-F1
#
_entry.id   AF-A0A945HHZ4-F1
#
_cell.length_a   1.000
_cell.length_b   1.000
_cell.length_c   1.000
_cell.angle_alpha   90.00
_cell.angle_beta   90.00
_cell.angle_gamma   90.00
#
_symmetry.space_group_name_H-M   'P 1'
#
loop_
_entity.id
_entity.type
_entity.pdbx_description
1 polymer ?
#
loop_
_entity_poly.entity_id
_entity_poly.type
_entity_poly.pdbx_seq_one_letter_code
_entity_poly.pdbx_strand_id
1 'polypeptide(L)'
;MRKLLYRHVPKQLIERSKMGFWIPIDYWLRTSLKDWAENYLSVFPFKNENYFNYEEIRIKWEERILCKRNRGLPLWTILMFESLLE
;
A
#
# COMPACT_ATOMS: atom_id res chain seq x y z
N MET A 1 4.18 -11.14 -35.17
CA MET A 1 3.07 -11.12 -34.17
C MET A 1 2.67 -9.75 -33.65
N ARG A 2 3.58 -8.80 -33.36
CA ARG A 2 3.20 -7.47 -32.78
C ARG A 2 2.40 -6.53 -33.70
N LYS A 3 2.48 -6.68 -35.03
CA LYS A 3 1.86 -5.76 -36.01
C LYS A 3 0.31 -5.73 -35.98
N LEU A 4 -0.34 -6.82 -35.56
CA LEU A 4 -1.80 -6.91 -35.47
C LEU A 4 -2.36 -6.07 -34.31
N LEU A 5 -1.63 -5.98 -33.19
CA LEU A 5 -2.04 -5.25 -32.00
C LEU A 5 -2.06 -3.72 -32.19
N TYR A 6 -1.22 -3.19 -33.09
CA TYR A 6 -1.20 -1.76 -33.41
C TYR A 6 -2.51 -1.25 -34.02
N ARG A 7 -3.38 -2.14 -34.54
CA ARG A 7 -4.71 -1.77 -35.06
C ARG A 7 -5.75 -1.51 -33.96
N HIS A 8 -5.52 -2.04 -32.76
CA HIS A 8 -6.51 -2.02 -31.68
C HIS A 8 -6.02 -1.29 -30.44
N VAL A 9 -4.71 -1.13 -30.26
CA VAL A 9 -4.13 -0.52 -29.07
C VAL A 9 -3.00 0.42 -29.47
N PRO A 10 -2.91 1.63 -28.87
CA PRO A 10 -1.83 2.58 -29.14
C PRO A 10 -0.44 1.95 -29.02
N LYS A 11 0.42 2.28 -29.99
CA LYS A 11 1.79 1.77 -30.09
C LYS A 11 2.62 2.00 -28.82
N GLN A 12 2.38 3.11 -28.10
CA GLN A 12 3.06 3.41 -26.84
C GLN A 12 2.80 2.36 -25.74
N LEU A 13 1.63 1.69 -25.75
CA LEU A 13 1.29 0.68 -24.74
C LEU A 13 1.93 -0.69 -25.04
N ILE A 14 2.26 -0.96 -26.31
CA ILE A 14 2.85 -2.22 -26.78
C ILE A 14 4.37 -2.18 -26.69
N GLU A 15 4.97 -1.01 -26.90
CA GLU A 15 6.43 -0.83 -26.96
C GLU A 15 7.06 -0.40 -25.63
N ARG A 16 6.25 -0.09 -24.61
CA ARG A 16 6.78 0.16 -23.27
C ARG A 16 7.52 -1.08 -22.75
N SER A 17 8.65 -0.87 -22.08
CA SER A 17 9.35 -1.95 -21.36
C SER A 17 8.37 -2.62 -20.40
N LYS A 18 8.41 -3.95 -20.30
CA LYS A 18 7.58 -4.71 -19.35
C LYS A 18 8.00 -4.31 -17.94
N MET A 19 7.31 -3.33 -17.38
CA MET A 19 7.37 -3.01 -15.97
C MET A 19 6.58 -4.12 -15.27
N GLY A 20 7.18 -4.77 -14.27
CA GLY A 20 6.48 -5.81 -13.50
C GLY A 20 5.14 -5.29 -12.96
N PHE A 21 4.22 -6.21 -12.65
CA PHE A 21 2.96 -5.88 -12.01
C PHE A 21 3.21 -5.51 -10.54
N TRP A 22 3.78 -4.33 -10.31
CA TRP A 22 3.99 -3.82 -8.96
C TRP A 22 2.69 -3.18 -8.47
N ILE A 23 2.23 -3.63 -7.31
CA ILE A 23 1.02 -3.12 -6.69
C ILE A 23 1.35 -1.75 -6.08
N PRO A 24 0.62 -0.67 -6.40
CA PRO A 24 0.91 0.67 -5.90
C PRO A 24 0.38 0.85 -4.47
N ILE A 25 0.78 -0.06 -3.57
CA ILE A 25 0.40 -0.08 -2.15
C ILE A 25 0.63 1.29 -1.52
N ASP A 26 1.77 1.91 -1.85
CA ASP A 26 2.11 3.21 -1.33
C ASP A 26 1.12 4.32 -1.69
N TYR A 27 0.50 4.22 -2.86
CA TYR A 27 -0.50 5.15 -3.34
C TYR A 27 -1.86 4.85 -2.70
N TRP A 28 -2.27 3.59 -2.69
CA TRP A 28 -3.55 3.17 -2.10
C TRP A 28 -3.66 3.51 -0.62
N LEU A 29 -2.62 3.25 0.17
CA LEU A 29 -2.60 3.62 1.59
C LEU A 29 -2.74 5.13 1.84
N ARG A 30 -2.42 5.98 0.86
CA ARG A 30 -2.59 7.44 0.97
C ARG A 30 -3.92 7.94 0.40
N THR A 31 -4.61 7.13 -0.38
CA THR A 31 -5.84 7.50 -1.08
C THR A 31 -6.97 6.55 -0.70
N SER A 32 -7.24 5.55 -1.53
CA SER A 32 -8.42 4.69 -1.43
C SER A 32 -8.47 3.82 -0.17
N LEU A 33 -7.32 3.49 0.42
CA LEU A 33 -7.21 2.66 1.62
C LEU A 33 -6.84 3.47 2.87
N LYS A 34 -6.80 4.81 2.78
CA LYS A 34 -6.42 5.66 3.91
C LYS A 34 -7.38 5.47 5.08
N ASP A 35 -8.68 5.64 4.85
CA ASP A 35 -9.68 5.59 5.92
C ASP A 35 -9.80 4.19 6.52
N TRP A 36 -9.64 3.15 5.68
CA TRP A 36 -9.53 1.77 6.14
C TRP A 36 -8.34 1.59 7.09
N ALA A 37 -7.13 1.97 6.67
CA ALA A 37 -5.94 1.86 7.49
C ALA A 37 -6.02 2.71 8.77
N GLU A 38 -6.60 3.91 8.69
CA GLU A 38 -6.83 4.78 9.84
C GLU A 38 -7.79 4.13 10.85
N ASN A 39 -8.85 3.48 10.39
CA ASN A 39 -9.78 2.78 11.28
C ASN A 39 -9.09 1.65 12.03
N TYR A 40 -8.25 0.86 11.37
CA TYR A 40 -7.46 -0.16 12.05
C TYR A 40 -6.50 0.50 13.05
N LEU A 41 -5.70 1.49 12.63
CA LEU A 41 -4.69 2.11 13.48
C LEU A 41 -5.25 3.00 14.61
N SER A 42 -6.49 3.47 14.52
CA SER A 42 -7.14 4.35 15.51
C SER A 42 -7.86 3.60 16.63
N VAL A 43 -8.26 2.34 16.41
CA VAL A 43 -9.01 1.54 17.38
C VAL A 43 -8.10 0.82 18.39
N PHE A 44 -6.77 0.91 18.25
CA PHE A 44 -5.82 0.34 19.20
C PHE A 44 -5.63 1.22 20.46
N PRO A 45 -5.59 0.61 21.66
CA PRO A 45 -5.06 -0.73 21.93
C PRO A 45 -6.14 -1.67 22.48
N PHE A 46 -6.76 -2.49 21.65
CA PHE A 46 -7.46 -3.66 22.18
C PHE A 46 -6.44 -4.78 22.45
N LYS A 47 -6.04 -4.85 23.73
CA LYS A 47 -5.65 -6.07 24.46
C LYS A 47 -4.30 -6.73 24.12
N ASN A 48 -3.37 -6.53 25.06
CA ASN A 48 -2.51 -7.58 25.63
C ASN A 48 -1.48 -8.31 24.77
N GLU A 49 -1.36 -8.02 23.47
CA GLU A 49 -0.35 -8.67 22.64
C GLU A 49 0.78 -7.71 22.28
N ASN A 50 1.95 -7.97 22.88
CA ASN A 50 3.16 -7.15 22.83
C ASN A 50 3.93 -7.30 21.49
N TYR A 51 3.26 -7.64 20.39
CA TYR A 51 3.92 -7.94 19.12
C TYR A 51 4.51 -6.71 18.44
N PHE A 52 3.87 -5.55 18.61
CA PHE A 52 4.31 -4.32 17.97
C PHE A 52 4.28 -3.11 18.90
N ASN A 53 5.21 -2.18 18.67
CA ASN A 53 5.17 -0.86 19.27
C ASN A 53 4.21 0.04 18.46
N TYR A 54 2.96 0.12 18.93
CA TYR A 54 1.91 0.90 18.27
C TYR A 54 2.20 2.40 18.22
N GLU A 55 2.92 2.96 19.20
CA GLU A 55 3.35 4.36 19.16
C GLU A 55 4.30 4.61 17.99
N GLU A 56 5.28 3.72 17.80
CA GLU A 56 6.21 3.82 16.67
C GLU A 56 5.51 3.64 15.32
N ILE A 57 4.54 2.73 15.24
CA ILE A 57 3.74 2.51 14.02
C ILE A 57 2.91 3.77 13.69
N ARG A 58 2.30 4.39 14.71
CA ARG A 58 1.50 5.59 14.52
C ARG A 58 2.33 6.78 14.04
N ILE A 59 3.51 6.98 14.62
CA ILE A 59 4.47 7.98 14.14
C ILE A 59 4.82 7.71 12.68
N LYS A 60 5.13 6.46 12.32
CA LYS A 60 5.43 6.09 10.93
C LYS A 60 4.24 6.25 9.98
N TRP A 61 3.01 6.04 10.46
CA TRP A 61 1.79 6.25 9.69
C TRP A 61 1.54 7.74 9.41
N GLU A 62 1.70 8.60 10.41
CA GLU A 62 1.57 10.05 10.26
C GLU A 62 2.69 10.62 9.36
N GLU A 63 3.94 10.17 9.56
CA GLU A 63 5.05 10.48 8.65
C GLU A 63 4.74 10.04 7.21
N ARG A 64 4.01 8.95 7.00
CA ARG A 64 3.65 8.44 5.67
C ARG A 64 2.64 9.31 4.97
N ILE A 65 1.64 9.81 5.69
CA ILE A 65 0.64 10.73 5.17
C ILE A 65 1.32 12.05 4.77
N LEU A 66 2.32 12.47 5.54
CA LEU A 66 3.04 13.73 5.35
C LEU A 66 4.24 13.64 4.37
N CYS A 67 4.84 12.46 4.15
CA CYS A 67 6.12 12.32 3.45
C CYS A 67 6.08 11.39 2.22
N LYS A 68 6.78 11.77 1.14
CA LYS A 68 6.85 11.07 -0.17
C LYS A 68 7.77 9.84 -0.22
N ARG A 69 8.20 9.28 0.92
CA ARG A 69 9.15 8.15 0.92
C ARG A 69 8.42 6.80 0.72
N ASN A 70 8.88 6.01 -0.25
CA ASN A 70 8.35 4.69 -0.62
C ASN A 70 8.73 3.61 0.42
N ARG A 71 8.06 3.62 1.57
CA ARG A 71 8.13 2.58 2.60
C ARG A 71 6.73 2.09 2.99
N GLY A 72 5.84 1.94 2.00
CA GLY A 72 4.49 1.42 2.21
C GLY A 72 4.44 -0.06 2.56
N LEU A 73 5.44 -0.84 2.12
CA LEU A 73 5.48 -2.29 2.33
C LEU A 73 5.47 -2.71 3.81
N PRO A 74 6.30 -2.16 4.72
CA PRO A 74 6.25 -2.53 6.14
C PRO A 74 4.90 -2.23 6.81
N LEU A 75 4.33 -1.06 6.54
CA LEU A 75 3.01 -0.67 7.07
C LEU A 75 1.91 -1.60 6.53
N TRP A 76 1.98 -1.94 5.25
CA TRP A 76 1.07 -2.91 4.64
C TRP A 76 1.17 -4.28 5.29
N THR A 77 2.38 -4.78 5.56
CA THR A 77 2.56 -6.07 6.24
C THR A 77 1.91 -6.08 7.62
N ILE A 78 2.07 -4.99 8.39
CA ILE A 78 1.45 -4.84 9.72
C ILE A 78 -0.08 -4.80 9.59
N LEU A 79 -0.61 -3.95 8.70
CA LEU A 79 -2.05 -3.85 8.48
C LEU A 79 -2.66 -5.18 8.03
N MET A 80 -1.97 -5.94 7.18
CA MET A 80 -2.41 -7.26 6.75
C MET A 80 -2.38 -8.28 7.89
N PHE A 81 -1.34 -8.26 8.72
CA PHE A 81 -1.24 -9.11 9.90
C PHE A 81 -2.40 -8.84 10.87
N GLU A 82 -2.66 -7.57 11.18
CA GLU A 82 -3.78 -7.17 12.04
C GLU A 82 -5.13 -7.56 11.43
N SER A 83 -5.34 -7.31 10.13
CA SER A 83 -6.60 -7.67 9.45
C SER A 83 -6.89 -9.18 9.40
N LEU A 84 -5.86 -10.01 9.62
CA LEU A 84 -6.00 -11.47 9.64
C LEU A 84 -6.31 -12.01 11.05
N LEU A 85 -5.98 -11.24 12.09
CA LEU A 85 -6.21 -11.61 13.49
C LEU A 85 -7.62 -11.24 13.99
N GLU A 86 -8.32 -10.37 13.27
CA GLU A 86 -9.75 -10.07 13.46
C GLU A 86 -10.66 -11.22 12.98
#